data_AF-A0A9Q1IHD0-F1
#
_entry.id   AF-A0A9Q1IHD0-F1
#
_cell.length_a   1.000
_cell.length_b   1.000
_cell.length_c   1.000
_cell.angle_alpha   90.00
_cell.angle_beta   90.00
_cell.angle_gamma   90.00
#
_symmetry.space_group_name_H-M   'P 1'
#
loop_
_entity.id
_entity.type
_entity.pdbx_description
1 polymer ?
#
loop_
_entity_poly.entity_id
_entity_poly.type
_entity_poly.pdbx_seq_one_letter_code
_entity_poly.pdbx_strand_id
1 'polypeptide(L)'
;MVHAIADDLMAILPRVICFPERDDLEATGEGFCRLAGHSPFRKAVGAIDGCHQLYPPCGYALLGDGGYPCLEDPIQIITPYREPVQGPVEARFNRHHSKARSIIERAFGLMKPRSISFSALEVHPTFAPKVVAACAVLHNICLADVDALEEERVSYEYYPDLVPILTQETPGQHLRARLAEHVSAPVSCPASLQDHIYFHYNTPL
;
A
#
# COMPACT_ATOMS: atom_id res chain seq x y z
N MET A 1 6.19 31.73 11.13
CA MET A 1 7.49 31.03 10.99
C MET A 1 7.28 29.57 10.57
N VAL A 2 6.54 28.75 11.32
CA VAL A 2 6.27 27.34 10.96
C VAL A 2 5.54 27.19 9.61
N HIS A 3 4.55 28.05 9.32
CA HIS A 3 3.85 28.02 8.03
C HIS A 3 4.76 28.28 6.81
N ALA A 4 5.68 29.26 6.90
CA ALA A 4 6.59 29.59 5.80
C ALA A 4 7.59 28.47 5.52
N ILE A 5 8.19 27.89 6.57
CA ILE A 5 9.11 26.74 6.43
C ILE A 5 8.35 25.51 5.90
N ALA A 6 7.10 25.30 6.34
CA ALA A 6 6.28 24.21 5.81
C ALA A 6 6.01 24.42 4.31
N ASP A 7 5.66 25.63 3.88
CA ASP A 7 5.41 25.91 2.45
C ASP A 7 6.69 25.75 1.61
N ASP A 8 7.87 26.15 2.11
CA ASP A 8 9.16 25.90 1.45
C ASP A 8 9.51 24.41 1.35
N LEU A 9 9.24 23.62 2.41
CA LEU A 9 9.42 22.17 2.37
C LEU A 9 8.41 21.48 1.43
N MET A 10 7.19 22.00 1.32
CA MET A 10 6.20 21.50 0.36
C MET A 10 6.63 21.73 -1.09
N ALA A 11 7.46 22.74 -1.37
CA ALA A 11 8.08 22.94 -2.68
C ALA A 11 9.13 21.86 -3.03
N ILE A 12 9.65 21.14 -2.04
CA ILE A 12 10.61 20.04 -2.25
C ILE A 12 9.89 18.68 -2.22
N LEU A 13 8.67 18.61 -1.67
CA LEU A 13 7.86 17.40 -1.52
C LEU A 13 7.89 16.44 -2.72
N PRO A 14 7.58 16.85 -3.97
CA PRO A 14 7.55 15.91 -5.10
C PRO A 14 8.92 15.32 -5.46
N ARG A 15 10.02 15.94 -5.01
CA ARG A 15 11.40 15.47 -5.25
C ARG A 15 11.83 14.39 -4.27
N VAL A 16 11.19 14.34 -3.10
CA VAL A 16 11.59 13.44 -2.01
C VAL A 16 10.51 12.45 -1.62
N ILE A 17 9.25 12.68 -2.01
CA ILE A 17 8.13 11.75 -1.86
C ILE A 17 7.44 11.63 -3.21
N CYS A 18 7.75 10.56 -3.93
CA CYS A 18 7.12 10.20 -5.19
C CYS A 18 6.52 8.79 -5.10
N PHE A 19 5.51 8.54 -5.94
CA PHE A 19 5.08 7.16 -6.19
C PHE A 19 6.11 6.48 -7.10
N PRO A 20 6.31 5.16 -6.96
CA PRO A 20 7.22 4.43 -7.84
C PRO A 20 6.74 4.53 -9.29
N GLU A 21 7.70 4.71 -10.20
CA GLU A 21 7.40 4.73 -11.64
C GLU A 21 7.09 3.32 -12.14
N ARG A 22 6.58 3.19 -13.38
CA ARG A 22 6.20 1.89 -13.95
C ARG A 22 7.32 0.86 -13.90
N ASP A 23 8.55 1.30 -14.12
CA ASP A 23 9.74 0.44 -14.14
C ASP A 23 10.13 -0.03 -12.72
N ASP A 24 9.75 0.73 -11.68
CA ASP A 24 10.01 0.39 -10.27
C ASP A 24 8.95 -0.53 -9.67
N LEU A 25 7.79 -0.69 -10.32
CA LEU A 25 6.65 -1.42 -9.75
C LEU A 25 6.95 -2.90 -9.53
N GLU A 26 7.73 -3.52 -10.42
CA GLU A 26 8.12 -4.92 -10.28
C GLU A 26 9.03 -5.11 -9.05
N ALA A 27 10.08 -4.30 -8.93
CA ALA A 27 10.99 -4.34 -7.79
C ALA A 27 10.27 -4.04 -6.46
N THR A 28 9.36 -3.06 -6.47
CA THR A 28 8.50 -2.71 -5.33
C THR A 28 7.63 -3.90 -4.92
N GLY A 29 6.94 -4.50 -5.89
CA GLY A 29 6.13 -5.70 -5.72
C GLY A 29 6.92 -6.87 -5.14
N GLU A 30 8.14 -7.10 -5.62
CA GLU A 30 9.03 -8.11 -5.05
C GLU A 30 9.40 -7.83 -3.59
N GLY A 31 9.59 -6.55 -3.23
CA GLY A 31 9.78 -6.12 -1.85
C GLY A 31 8.62 -6.55 -0.95
N PHE A 32 7.38 -6.30 -1.39
CA PHE A 32 6.17 -6.74 -0.68
C PHE A 32 6.04 -8.26 -0.62
N CYS A 33 6.36 -8.98 -1.70
CA CYS A 33 6.40 -10.45 -1.71
C CYS A 33 7.38 -11.00 -0.66
N ARG A 34 8.61 -10.48 -0.63
CA ARG A 34 9.64 -10.88 0.36
C ARG A 34 9.17 -10.58 1.78
N LEU A 35 8.58 -9.41 1.98
CA LEU A 35 8.13 -8.97 3.30
C LEU A 35 6.94 -9.79 3.82
N ALA A 36 5.95 -10.00 2.97
CA ALA A 36 4.80 -10.84 3.28
C ALA A 36 5.23 -12.30 3.48
N GLY A 37 6.25 -12.74 2.74
CA GLY A 37 6.69 -14.13 2.66
C GLY A 37 5.81 -14.96 1.71
N HIS A 38 5.16 -14.33 0.73
CA HIS A 38 4.26 -15.02 -0.21
C HIS A 38 4.13 -14.28 -1.55
N SER A 39 4.16 -15.03 -2.67
CA SER A 39 4.10 -14.49 -4.04
C SER A 39 2.85 -13.68 -4.43
N PRO A 40 1.65 -13.90 -3.86
CA PRO A 40 0.46 -13.10 -4.18
C PRO A 40 0.60 -11.62 -3.85
N PHE A 41 1.51 -11.24 -2.94
CA PHE A 41 1.78 -9.84 -2.61
C PHE A 41 2.70 -9.14 -3.61
N ARG A 42 3.16 -9.82 -4.69
CA ARG A 42 3.97 -9.20 -5.76
C ARG A 42 3.24 -8.08 -6.51
N LYS A 43 1.91 -8.02 -6.45
CA LYS A 43 1.11 -6.94 -7.05
C LYS A 43 0.85 -5.77 -6.11
N ALA A 44 1.30 -5.85 -4.85
CA ALA A 44 1.23 -4.71 -3.94
C ALA A 44 2.36 -3.73 -4.27
N VAL A 45 2.02 -2.46 -4.47
CA VAL A 45 2.99 -1.39 -4.79
C VAL A 45 2.93 -0.23 -3.79
N GLY A 46 2.18 -0.45 -2.72
CA GLY A 46 2.03 0.51 -1.65
C GLY A 46 1.15 -0.06 -0.56
N ALA A 47 1.22 0.58 0.59
CA ALA A 47 0.37 0.28 1.71
C ALA A 47 -0.06 1.62 2.34
N ILE A 48 -1.34 1.76 2.67
CA ILE A 48 -1.95 3.01 3.11
C ILE A 48 -2.58 2.89 4.50
N ASP A 49 -2.49 3.96 5.29
CA ASP A 49 -3.12 4.08 6.61
C ASP A 49 -3.84 5.45 6.61
N GLY A 50 -5.18 5.45 6.61
CA GLY A 50 -6.01 6.67 6.75
C GLY A 50 -6.05 7.78 5.67
N CYS A 51 -5.50 7.66 4.45
CA CYS A 51 -5.69 8.60 3.31
C CYS A 51 -5.96 7.91 1.93
N HIS A 52 -6.70 8.58 1.03
CA HIS A 52 -7.04 8.11 -0.34
C HIS A 52 -6.29 8.93 -1.41
N GLN A 53 -5.73 8.31 -2.45
CA GLN A 53 -5.14 9.02 -3.60
C GLN A 53 -5.23 8.19 -4.90
N LEU A 54 -5.24 8.87 -6.06
CA LEU A 54 -5.38 8.33 -7.44
C LEU A 54 -4.16 7.52 -7.92
N TYR A 55 -3.80 6.50 -7.15
CA TYR A 55 -2.73 5.54 -7.38
C TYR A 55 -3.16 4.25 -6.66
N PRO A 56 -2.96 3.04 -7.21
CA PRO A 56 -1.95 2.60 -8.16
C PRO A 56 -2.46 2.37 -9.59
N PRO A 57 -1.57 2.21 -10.60
CA PRO A 57 -1.95 1.84 -11.95
C PRO A 57 -2.68 0.48 -12.02
N CYS A 58 -3.48 0.29 -13.07
CA CYS A 58 -4.23 -0.94 -13.30
C CYS A 58 -3.34 -2.19 -13.21
N GLY A 59 -3.84 -3.23 -12.55
CA GLY A 59 -3.13 -4.49 -12.33
C GLY A 59 -2.24 -4.50 -11.08
N TYR A 60 -2.20 -3.41 -10.32
CA TYR A 60 -1.56 -3.30 -9.02
C TYR A 60 -2.56 -2.87 -7.94
N ALA A 61 -2.20 -3.09 -6.67
CA ALA A 61 -3.07 -2.80 -5.54
C ALA A 61 -2.34 -2.09 -4.39
N LEU A 62 -3.10 -1.30 -3.63
CA LEU A 62 -2.69 -0.82 -2.32
C LEU A 62 -3.18 -1.78 -1.24
N LEU A 63 -2.37 -1.99 -0.21
CA LEU A 63 -2.81 -2.68 0.99
C LEU A 63 -3.38 -1.65 1.97
N GLY A 64 -4.68 -1.71 2.27
CA GLY A 64 -5.37 -0.81 3.20
C GLY A 64 -5.59 -1.43 4.59
N ASP A 65 -5.82 -0.62 5.61
CA ASP A 65 -6.27 -1.10 6.94
C ASP A 65 -7.77 -1.49 6.92
N GLY A 66 -8.31 -1.92 8.07
CA GLY A 66 -9.72 -2.29 8.20
C GLY A 66 -10.73 -1.14 8.15
N GLY A 67 -10.25 0.11 8.17
CA GLY A 67 -11.02 1.33 8.03
C GLY A 67 -11.33 1.70 6.57
N TYR A 68 -10.63 1.12 5.60
CA TYR A 68 -10.93 1.30 4.17
C TYR A 68 -11.93 0.28 3.62
N PRO A 69 -12.69 0.65 2.57
CA PRO A 69 -13.39 -0.33 1.76
C PRO A 69 -12.39 -1.23 1.01
N CYS A 70 -12.77 -2.49 0.81
CA CYS A 70 -12.06 -3.37 -0.12
C CYS A 70 -12.60 -3.11 -1.53
N LEU A 71 -11.80 -2.52 -2.42
CA LEU A 71 -12.23 -2.04 -3.73
C LEU A 71 -11.39 -2.65 -4.85
N GLU A 72 -12.02 -2.85 -6.01
CA GLU A 72 -11.36 -3.16 -7.28
C GLU A 72 -11.24 -1.90 -8.16
N ASP A 73 -12.29 -1.09 -8.21
CA ASP A 73 -12.38 0.15 -8.99
C ASP A 73 -13.04 1.24 -8.12
N PRO A 74 -12.63 2.52 -8.20
CA PRO A 74 -11.66 3.13 -9.14
C PRO A 74 -10.18 2.93 -8.76
N ILE A 75 -9.92 2.53 -7.52
CA ILE A 75 -8.58 2.28 -6.99
C ILE A 75 -8.61 0.93 -6.30
N GLN A 76 -7.74 0.01 -6.73
CA GLN A 76 -7.69 -1.32 -6.14
C GLN A 76 -7.06 -1.28 -4.74
N ILE A 77 -7.88 -1.47 -3.71
CA ILE A 77 -7.47 -1.49 -2.29
C ILE A 77 -7.86 -2.83 -1.69
N ILE A 78 -6.87 -3.57 -1.19
CA ILE A 78 -7.05 -4.85 -0.52
C ILE A 78 -6.90 -4.68 0.99
N THR A 79 -7.95 -4.96 1.74
CA THR A 79 -8.01 -4.81 3.21
C THR A 79 -8.10 -6.16 3.91
N PRO A 80 -7.71 -6.28 5.20
CA PRO A 80 -7.82 -7.55 5.92
C PRO A 80 -9.29 -7.97 6.11
N TYR A 81 -9.52 -9.25 6.39
CA TYR A 81 -10.80 -9.71 6.90
C TYR A 81 -11.03 -9.11 8.30
N ARG A 82 -12.25 -8.63 8.57
CA ARG A 82 -12.61 -8.12 9.89
C ARG A 82 -12.63 -9.27 10.89
N GLU A 83 -12.10 -9.02 12.08
CA GLU A 83 -12.18 -9.99 13.16
C GLU A 83 -13.56 -9.99 13.84
N PRO A 84 -14.01 -11.16 14.35
CA PRO A 84 -13.37 -12.46 14.29
C PRO A 84 -13.47 -13.11 12.90
N VAL A 85 -12.37 -13.71 12.43
CA VAL A 85 -12.34 -14.40 11.14
C VAL A 85 -13.01 -15.77 11.22
N GLN A 86 -13.65 -16.20 10.12
CA GLN A 86 -14.49 -17.40 10.11
C GLN A 86 -13.69 -18.69 9.87
N GLY A 87 -12.45 -18.60 9.36
CA GLY A 87 -11.68 -19.79 9.02
C GLY A 87 -10.18 -19.58 8.89
N PRO A 88 -9.42 -20.69 8.76
CA PRO A 88 -7.96 -20.65 8.72
C PRO A 88 -7.40 -19.96 7.47
N VAL A 89 -8.17 -19.90 6.37
CA VAL A 89 -7.80 -19.19 5.13
C VAL A 89 -7.73 -17.68 5.37
N GLU A 90 -8.79 -17.11 5.95
CA GLU A 90 -8.86 -15.69 6.31
C GLU A 90 -7.81 -15.32 7.35
N ALA A 91 -7.61 -16.17 8.37
CA ALA A 91 -6.59 -15.96 9.40
C ALA A 91 -5.17 -15.93 8.81
N ARG A 92 -4.87 -16.86 7.90
CA ARG A 92 -3.58 -16.88 7.17
C ARG A 92 -3.43 -15.64 6.31
N PHE A 93 -4.46 -15.24 5.58
CA PHE A 93 -4.44 -14.03 4.78
C PHE A 93 -4.12 -12.81 5.66
N ASN A 94 -4.87 -12.59 6.74
CA ASN A 94 -4.66 -11.48 7.67
C ASN A 94 -3.23 -11.46 8.20
N ARG A 95 -2.68 -12.61 8.60
CA ARG A 95 -1.29 -12.69 9.06
C ARG A 95 -0.28 -12.20 8.02
N HIS A 96 -0.40 -12.61 6.75
CA HIS A 96 0.53 -12.19 5.69
C HIS A 96 0.29 -10.74 5.26
N HIS A 97 -0.98 -10.31 5.27
CA HIS A 97 -1.37 -8.94 4.99
C HIS A 97 -0.81 -7.96 6.03
N SER A 98 -0.94 -8.27 7.34
CA SER A 98 -0.32 -7.50 8.42
C SER A 98 1.21 -7.44 8.29
N LYS A 99 1.87 -8.55 7.92
CA LYS A 99 3.31 -8.55 7.66
C LYS A 99 3.69 -7.62 6.51
N ALA A 100 2.97 -7.67 5.40
CA ALA A 100 3.18 -6.79 4.25
C ALA A 100 3.01 -5.31 4.64
N ARG A 101 1.98 -5.01 5.45
CA ARG A 101 1.71 -3.66 5.97
C ARG A 101 2.72 -3.14 7.00
N SER A 102 3.48 -4.01 7.66
CA SER A 102 4.50 -3.60 8.65
C SER A 102 5.55 -2.63 8.10
N ILE A 103 5.64 -2.47 6.77
CA ILE A 103 6.47 -1.44 6.13
C ILE A 103 6.03 -0.03 6.52
N ILE A 104 4.72 0.23 6.63
CA ILE A 104 4.18 1.52 7.04
C ILE A 104 4.57 1.80 8.50
N GLU A 105 4.37 0.83 9.38
CA GLU A 105 4.70 0.96 10.79
C GLU A 105 6.20 1.19 11.00
N ARG A 106 7.05 0.49 10.24
CA ARG A 106 8.51 0.72 10.25
C ARG A 106 8.88 2.10 9.72
N ALA A 107 8.26 2.56 8.63
CA ALA A 107 8.48 3.91 8.11
C ALA A 107 8.13 4.97 9.16
N PHE A 108 6.95 4.90 9.77
CA PHE A 108 6.58 5.80 10.87
C PHE A 108 7.49 5.64 12.09
N GLY A 109 7.93 4.43 12.42
CA GLY A 109 8.89 4.17 13.50
C GLY A 109 10.25 4.82 13.28
N LEU A 110 10.70 4.95 12.03
CA LEU A 110 11.95 5.63 11.68
C LEU A 110 11.81 7.16 11.60
N MET A 111 10.61 7.64 11.22
CA MET A 111 10.29 9.07 11.13
C MET A 111 10.03 9.70 12.51
N LYS A 112 9.27 9.02 13.38
CA LYS A 112 8.84 9.56 14.69
C LYS A 112 9.98 10.07 15.58
N PRO A 113 11.12 9.38 15.75
CA PRO A 113 12.21 9.85 16.61
C PRO A 113 12.96 11.08 16.06
N ARG A 114 12.89 11.33 14.74
CA ARG A 114 13.58 12.42 14.05
C ARG A 114 12.67 13.62 13.76
N SER A 115 11.37 13.42 13.84
CA SER A 115 10.38 14.49 13.78
C SER A 115 10.26 15.16 15.15
N ILE A 116 10.20 16.49 15.19
CA ILE A 116 10.18 17.32 16.41
C ILE A 116 8.79 17.28 17.08
N SER A 117 8.26 16.07 17.31
CA SER A 117 7.00 15.74 18.00
C SER A 117 5.76 15.59 17.10
N PHE A 118 5.41 14.34 16.81
CA PHE A 118 4.00 13.90 16.70
C PHE A 118 3.25 13.94 18.05
N SER A 119 3.96 14.24 19.14
CA SER A 119 3.43 14.39 20.48
C SER A 119 2.50 15.61 20.50
N ALA A 120 1.19 15.36 20.40
CA ALA A 120 0.12 16.36 20.39
C ALA A 120 0.36 17.48 19.36
N LEU A 121 0.15 17.17 18.08
CA LEU A 121 0.03 18.18 17.04
C LEU A 121 -1.18 19.09 17.40
N GLU A 122 -0.96 20.20 18.11
CA GLU A 122 -1.97 21.24 18.38
C GLU A 122 -2.16 22.12 17.13
N VAL A 123 -2.31 21.49 15.97
CA VAL A 123 -2.57 22.16 14.71
C VAL A 123 -3.98 21.82 14.23
N HIS A 124 -4.57 22.75 13.50
CA HIS A 124 -5.86 22.51 12.88
C HIS A 124 -5.79 21.26 11.97
N PRO A 125 -6.81 20.40 11.92
CA PRO A 125 -6.78 19.17 11.12
C PRO A 125 -6.42 19.39 9.64
N THR A 126 -6.75 20.55 9.08
CA THR A 126 -6.39 20.92 7.70
C THR A 126 -4.90 21.21 7.51
N PHE A 127 -4.16 21.52 8.59
CA PHE A 127 -2.73 21.78 8.55
C PHE A 127 -1.89 20.55 8.92
N ALA A 128 -2.46 19.57 9.61
CA ALA A 128 -1.78 18.33 9.99
C ALA A 128 -1.14 17.59 8.80
N PRO A 129 -1.77 17.45 7.62
CA PRO A 129 -1.15 16.80 6.46
C PRO A 129 0.14 17.51 6.00
N LYS A 130 0.17 18.86 6.03
CA LYS A 130 1.37 19.64 5.67
C LYS A 130 2.53 19.38 6.64
N VAL A 131 2.23 19.26 7.93
CA VAL A 131 3.26 18.97 8.94
C VAL A 131 3.79 17.55 8.78
N VAL A 132 2.92 16.57 8.54
CA VAL A 132 3.33 15.18 8.26
C VAL A 132 4.19 15.09 7.00
N ALA A 133 3.78 15.76 5.93
CA ALA A 133 4.53 15.84 4.68
C ALA A 133 5.92 16.47 4.90
N ALA A 134 6.00 17.61 5.62
CA ALA A 134 7.27 18.24 5.97
C ALA A 134 8.20 17.33 6.79
N CYS A 135 7.66 16.55 7.73
CA CYS A 135 8.45 15.56 8.49
C CYS A 135 9.03 14.47 7.60
N ALA A 136 8.23 13.96 6.65
CA ALA A 136 8.67 12.95 5.70
C ALA A 136 9.71 13.51 4.71
N VAL A 137 9.56 14.76 4.26
CA VAL A 137 10.56 15.48 3.45
C VAL A 137 11.90 15.56 4.19
N LEU A 138 11.89 16.06 5.43
CA LEU A 138 13.09 16.19 6.25
C LEU A 138 13.74 14.83 6.54
N HIS A 139 12.93 13.79 6.76
CA HIS A 139 13.42 12.44 6.97
C HIS A 139 14.16 11.92 5.74
N ASN A 140 13.58 12.11 4.55
CA ASN A 140 14.17 11.64 3.30
C ASN A 140 15.43 12.44 2.94
N ILE A 141 15.48 13.74 3.23
CA ILE A 141 16.71 14.54 3.13
C ILE A 141 17.81 13.98 4.05
N CYS A 142 17.48 13.61 5.29
CA CYS A 142 18.45 13.01 6.20
C CYS A 142 18.94 11.61 5.76
N LEU A 143 18.18 10.92 4.90
CA LEU A 143 18.54 9.61 4.36
C LEU A 143 19.33 9.69 3.04
N ALA A 144 19.20 10.80 2.30
CA ALA A 144 19.89 11.02 1.04
C ALA A 144 21.35 11.42 1.28
N ASP A 145 22.28 10.84 0.52
CA ASP A 145 23.64 11.39 0.38
C ASP A 145 23.49 12.72 -0.38
N VAL A 146 24.02 13.81 0.18
CA VAL A 146 23.69 15.22 -0.19
C VAL A 146 24.09 15.60 -1.63
N ASP A 147 24.75 14.71 -2.38
CA ASP A 147 25.30 14.97 -3.70
C ASP A 147 24.36 14.68 -4.90
N ALA A 148 23.15 14.12 -4.69
CA ALA A 148 22.27 13.67 -5.79
C ALA A 148 21.11 14.61 -6.18
N LEU A 149 21.02 15.82 -5.60
CA LEU A 149 19.89 16.72 -5.81
C LEU A 149 20.10 17.68 -7.01
N GLU A 150 20.22 17.15 -8.23
CA GLU A 150 20.23 18.00 -9.44
C GLU A 150 18.84 18.66 -9.66
N GLU A 151 18.87 19.90 -10.16
CA GLU A 151 17.71 20.76 -10.39
C GLU A 151 16.98 20.36 -11.68
N GLU A 152 16.02 19.43 -11.59
CA GLU A 152 15.00 19.29 -12.64
C GLU A 152 13.69 19.95 -12.21
N ARG A 153 13.28 20.99 -12.94
CA ARG A 153 11.99 21.68 -12.76
C ARG A 153 10.86 20.79 -13.27
N VAL A 154 10.21 20.05 -12.38
CA VAL A 154 8.92 19.41 -12.69
C VAL A 154 7.80 20.44 -12.46
N SER A 155 7.00 20.68 -13.48
CA SER A 155 5.83 21.57 -13.40
C SER A 155 4.73 20.96 -12.54
N TYR A 156 4.27 21.69 -11.52
CA TYR A 156 3.10 21.33 -10.73
C TYR A 156 1.84 21.47 -11.59
N GLU A 157 1.26 20.37 -12.07
CA GLU A 157 -0.15 20.40 -12.40
C GLU A 157 -0.95 20.45 -11.10
N TYR A 158 -1.58 21.61 -10.86
CA TYR A 158 -2.57 21.81 -9.82
C TYR A 158 -3.76 20.85 -10.08
N TYR A 159 -3.89 19.82 -9.25
CA TYR A 159 -5.12 19.02 -9.22
C TYR A 159 -6.16 19.80 -8.39
N PRO A 160 -7.21 20.39 -9.00
CA PRO A 160 -8.28 21.01 -8.23
C PRO A 160 -8.94 19.95 -7.35
N ASP A 161 -9.45 20.41 -6.21
CA ASP A 161 -10.15 19.64 -5.19
C ASP A 161 -10.88 18.42 -5.74
N LEU A 162 -10.61 17.26 -5.11
CA LEU A 162 -11.30 15.97 -5.20
C LEU A 162 -12.67 16.09 -5.88
N VAL A 163 -12.69 15.97 -7.21
CA VAL A 163 -13.94 15.68 -7.90
C VAL A 163 -14.36 14.33 -7.35
N PRO A 164 -15.53 14.20 -6.68
CA PRO A 164 -16.03 12.88 -6.36
C PRO A 164 -16.24 12.22 -7.71
N ILE A 165 -15.34 11.31 -8.09
CA ILE A 165 -15.59 10.48 -9.24
C ILE A 165 -16.80 9.66 -8.79
N LEU A 166 -17.99 10.03 -9.27
CA LEU A 166 -19.20 9.21 -9.22
C LEU A 166 -19.01 8.02 -10.18
N THR A 167 -17.88 7.32 -10.07
CA THR A 167 -17.70 5.98 -10.62
C THR A 167 -18.40 5.04 -9.67
N GLN A 168 -19.21 4.14 -10.21
CA GLN A 168 -19.74 3.05 -9.41
C GLN A 168 -18.55 2.27 -8.83
N GLU A 169 -18.43 2.28 -7.50
CA GLU A 169 -17.39 1.52 -6.82
C GLU A 169 -17.60 0.03 -7.07
N THR A 170 -16.56 -0.65 -7.54
CA THR A 170 -16.61 -2.10 -7.70
C THR A 170 -16.04 -2.76 -6.45
N PRO A 171 -16.82 -3.59 -5.73
CA PRO A 171 -16.36 -4.24 -4.51
C PRO A 171 -15.23 -5.24 -4.78
N GLY A 172 -14.14 -5.14 -4.01
CA GLY A 172 -12.92 -5.94 -4.20
C GLY A 172 -12.86 -7.25 -3.39
N GLN A 173 -13.95 -7.69 -2.75
CA GLN A 173 -13.93 -8.86 -1.87
C GLN A 173 -13.56 -10.15 -2.61
N HIS A 174 -13.92 -10.27 -3.89
CA HIS A 174 -13.55 -11.43 -4.71
C HIS A 174 -12.04 -11.48 -4.96
N LEU A 175 -11.40 -10.33 -5.20
CA LEU A 175 -9.94 -10.24 -5.35
C LEU A 175 -9.24 -10.66 -4.06
N ARG A 176 -9.73 -10.19 -2.92
CA ARG A 176 -9.24 -10.61 -1.61
C ARG A 176 -9.43 -12.11 -1.38
N ALA A 177 -10.60 -12.65 -1.69
CA ALA A 177 -10.89 -14.08 -1.54
C ALA A 177 -9.94 -14.93 -2.39
N ARG A 178 -9.75 -14.57 -3.66
CA ARG A 178 -8.77 -15.21 -4.54
C ARG A 178 -7.37 -15.13 -3.96
N LEU A 179 -6.93 -13.96 -3.48
CA LEU A 179 -5.61 -13.82 -2.83
C LEU A 179 -5.50 -14.71 -1.59
N ALA A 180 -6.52 -14.78 -0.75
CA ALA A 180 -6.54 -15.58 0.47
C ALA A 180 -6.45 -17.09 0.17
N GLU A 181 -7.14 -17.55 -0.89
CA GLU A 181 -7.02 -18.90 -1.41
C GLU A 181 -5.61 -19.18 -1.92
N HIS A 182 -5.01 -18.29 -2.71
CA HIS A 182 -3.64 -18.46 -3.22
C HIS A 182 -2.59 -18.45 -2.09
N VAL A 183 -2.77 -17.64 -1.05
CA VAL A 183 -1.92 -17.64 0.16
C VAL A 183 -2.08 -18.94 0.96
N SER A 184 -3.23 -19.60 0.84
CA SER A 184 -3.52 -20.87 1.51
C SER A 184 -3.26 -22.10 0.65
N ALA A 185 -2.98 -21.92 -0.64
CA ALA A 185 -2.71 -23.01 -1.57
C ALA A 185 -1.37 -23.67 -1.20
N PRO A 186 -1.28 -25.00 -1.23
CA PRO A 186 -0.02 -25.69 -0.96
C PRO A 186 1.03 -25.31 -2.00
N VAL A 187 2.19 -24.84 -1.54
CA VAL A 187 3.34 -24.39 -2.37
C VAL A 187 3.92 -25.52 -3.25
N SER A 188 3.52 -26.76 -2.97
CA SER A 188 3.73 -27.95 -3.80
C SER A 188 2.62 -28.94 -3.46
N CYS A 189 1.98 -29.57 -4.44
CA CYS A 189 1.24 -30.80 -4.16
C CYS A 189 2.22 -31.77 -3.47
N PRO A 190 1.92 -32.30 -2.27
CA PRO A 190 2.70 -33.41 -1.75
C PRO A 190 2.59 -34.54 -2.77
N ALA A 191 3.69 -35.26 -3.03
CA ALA A 191 3.74 -36.33 -4.02
C ALA A 191 2.60 -37.37 -3.84
N SER A 192 2.09 -37.50 -2.62
CA SER A 192 0.93 -38.34 -2.26
C SER A 192 -0.43 -37.92 -2.85
N LEU A 193 -0.54 -36.73 -3.45
CA LEU A 193 -1.76 -36.25 -4.12
C LEU A 193 -1.70 -36.35 -5.65
N GLN A 194 -0.56 -36.74 -6.24
CA GLN A 194 -0.45 -37.03 -7.68
C GLN A 194 -1.10 -38.37 -8.05
N ASP A 195 -1.16 -39.33 -7.11
CA ASP A 195 -1.72 -40.67 -7.32
C ASP A 195 -3.26 -40.74 -7.16
N HIS A 196 -3.90 -39.61 -6.87
CA HIS A 196 -5.34 -39.54 -6.68
C HIS A 196 -5.99 -38.55 -7.64
N ILE A 197 -5.76 -38.76 -8.94
CA ILE A 197 -6.66 -38.30 -10.01
C ILE A 197 -7.97 -39.08 -9.87
N TYR A 198 -8.78 -38.74 -8.87
CA TYR A 198 -10.20 -39.03 -8.90
C TYR A 198 -10.86 -37.89 -9.67
N PHE A 199 -10.95 -38.03 -10.99
CA PHE A 199 -12.10 -37.63 -11.83
C PHE A 199 -11.79 -38.03 -13.28
N HIS A 200 -11.71 -39.34 -13.50
CA HIS A 200 -12.05 -39.94 -14.79
C HIS A 200 -13.43 -40.61 -14.66
N TYR A 201 -14.28 -40.36 -15.67
CA TYR A 201 -15.65 -40.84 -15.91
C TYR A 201 -16.77 -40.13 -15.10
N ASN A 202 -17.75 -39.46 -15.71
CA ASN A 202 -18.65 -39.95 -16.76
C ASN A 202 -19.26 -38.81 -17.62
N THR A 203 -19.19 -38.97 -18.95
CA THR A 203 -20.31 -38.68 -19.87
C THR A 203 -21.50 -39.60 -19.55
N PRO A 204 -22.77 -39.16 -19.69
CA PRO A 204 -23.52 -39.44 -20.94
C PRO A 204 -24.55 -38.32 -21.28
N LEU A 205 -25.13 -38.10 -22.47
CA LEU A 205 -25.30 -38.77 -23.77
C LEU A 205 -25.03 -37.74 -24.89
#